data_AF-A0A8S1XM21-F1
#
_entry.id   AF-A0A8S1XM21-F1
#
_cell.length_a   1.000
_cell.length_b   1.000
_cell.length_c   1.000
_cell.angle_alpha   90.00
_cell.angle_beta   90.00
_cell.angle_gamma   90.00
#
_symmetry.space_group_name_H-M   'P 1'
#
loop_
_entity.id
_entity.type
_entity.pdbx_description
1 polymer ?
#
loop_
_entity_poly.entity_id
_entity_poly.type
_entity_poly.pdbx_seq_one_letter_code
_entity_poly.pdbx_strand_id
1 'polypeptide(L)'
;MKLLIYEDWKNSASSRDNFTFQQEVKIQSECYQIARDFEILLKNSEQSTFNQYFQKALSIFHRFAHQVSYKKFNRHIYMAACLFLSAKDNDMFDWSVKRYSTAFISHCLSKKALDIDGLKIEVDDSSTQKMISDKIIDAESHILQMIGYDLHIIVPQVYFQEAKTKLVAAQGDIQQLFEFAQKFLSDLFLNNACLYYEPKIITLCAITMASKLLKITIADLPNGEPWHSLFDQNLEVNAQTQKEILEMTNYFDQCIQILKS
;
A
#
# COMPACT_ATOMS: atom_id res chain seq x y z
N MET A 1 -6.28 -12.67 -11.49
CA MET A 1 -5.38 -13.82 -11.24
C MET A 1 -4.64 -13.60 -9.93
N LYS A 2 -4.38 -14.67 -9.14
CA LYS A 2 -3.61 -14.54 -7.89
C LYS A 2 -2.11 -14.44 -8.19
N LEU A 3 -1.44 -13.46 -7.59
CA LEU A 3 0.00 -13.24 -7.74
C LEU A 3 0.84 -14.26 -6.96
N LEU A 4 0.27 -14.87 -5.92
CA LEU A 4 0.86 -15.90 -5.08
C LEU A 4 -0.14 -17.03 -4.83
N ILE A 5 0.37 -18.24 -4.59
CA ILE A 5 -0.46 -19.40 -4.22
C ILE A 5 -0.95 -19.19 -2.78
N TYR A 6 -2.13 -19.73 -2.46
CA TYR A 6 -2.74 -19.60 -1.12
C TYR A 6 -1.84 -20.12 0.02
N GLU A 7 -1.01 -21.12 -0.25
CA GLU A 7 -0.05 -21.64 0.73
C GLU A 7 1.07 -20.63 1.02
N ASP A 8 1.56 -19.95 -0.01
CA ASP A 8 2.53 -18.86 0.12
C ASP A 8 1.93 -17.69 0.92
N TRP A 9 0.62 -17.47 0.84
CA TRP A 9 -0.06 -16.45 1.65
C TRP A 9 0.11 -16.68 3.14
N LYS A 10 -0.03 -17.92 3.60
CA LYS A 10 0.08 -18.26 5.02
C LYS A 10 1.52 -18.37 5.50
N ASN A 11 2.46 -18.61 4.60
CA ASN A 11 3.86 -18.86 4.93
C ASN A 11 4.73 -17.59 4.97
N SER A 12 4.22 -16.52 5.59
CA SER A 12 5.04 -15.32 5.81
C SER A 12 6.21 -15.63 6.76
N ALA A 13 7.31 -14.88 6.65
CA ALA A 13 8.41 -14.99 7.61
C ALA A 13 7.97 -14.70 9.06
N SER A 14 6.99 -13.83 9.24
CA SER A 14 6.39 -13.54 10.55
C SER A 14 5.57 -14.72 11.08
N SER A 15 4.82 -15.41 10.23
CA SER A 15 4.09 -16.63 10.60
C SER A 15 5.04 -17.73 11.06
N ARG A 16 6.19 -17.89 10.37
CA ARG A 16 7.27 -18.81 10.80
C ARG A 16 7.90 -18.43 12.14
N ASP A 17 7.87 -17.16 12.51
CA ASP A 17 8.28 -16.65 13.83
C ASP A 17 7.13 -16.62 14.87
N ASN A 18 6.07 -17.41 14.64
CA ASN A 18 4.89 -17.60 15.48
C ASN A 18 4.02 -16.35 15.68
N PHE A 19 3.96 -15.44 14.71
CA PHE A 19 2.92 -14.41 14.72
C PHE A 19 1.56 -15.00 14.37
N THR A 20 0.55 -14.61 15.15
CA THR A 20 -0.84 -14.90 14.81
C THR A 20 -1.31 -13.97 13.69
N PHE A 21 -2.31 -14.41 12.91
CA PHE A 21 -2.92 -13.58 11.87
C PHE A 21 -3.43 -12.23 12.43
N GLN A 22 -4.01 -12.23 13.62
CA GLN A 22 -4.50 -11.00 14.26
C GLN A 22 -3.36 -10.01 14.57
N GLN A 23 -2.21 -10.51 15.04
CA GLN A 23 -1.04 -9.68 15.29
C GLN A 23 -0.44 -9.13 13.99
N GLU A 24 -0.39 -9.93 12.93
CA GLU A 24 0.09 -9.46 11.63
C GLU A 24 -0.78 -8.34 11.07
N VAL A 25 -2.11 -8.49 11.11
CA VAL A 25 -3.05 -7.45 10.67
C VAL A 25 -2.86 -6.15 11.45
N LYS A 26 -2.70 -6.23 12.79
CA LYS A 26 -2.43 -5.06 13.63
C LYS A 26 -1.10 -4.38 13.26
N ILE A 27 -0.04 -5.15 13.08
CA ILE A 27 1.28 -4.62 12.67
C ILE A 27 1.23 -4.01 11.27
N GLN A 28 0.54 -4.63 10.32
CA GLN A 28 0.39 -4.11 8.96
C GLN A 28 -0.34 -2.76 8.97
N SER A 29 -1.42 -2.65 9.76
CA SER A 29 -2.12 -1.39 9.97
C SER A 29 -1.23 -0.33 10.62
N GLU A 30 -0.41 -0.69 11.62
CA GLU A 30 0.57 0.23 12.22
C GLU A 30 1.59 0.71 11.18
N CYS A 31 2.13 -0.19 10.35
CA CYS A 31 3.06 0.15 9.28
C CYS A 31 2.42 1.10 8.25
N TYR A 32 1.17 0.86 7.88
CA TYR A 32 0.42 1.77 7.02
C TYR A 32 0.29 3.16 7.65
N GLN A 33 -0.02 3.26 8.95
CA GLN A 33 -0.10 4.56 9.63
C GLN A 33 1.26 5.26 9.70
N ILE A 34 2.35 4.54 9.93
CA ILE A 34 3.71 5.10 9.86
C ILE A 34 3.96 5.69 8.47
N ALA A 35 3.59 4.96 7.42
CA ALA A 35 3.72 5.45 6.05
C ALA A 35 2.91 6.73 5.85
N ARG A 36 1.65 6.78 6.31
CA ARG A 36 0.76 7.94 6.21
C ARG A 36 1.32 9.17 6.92
N ASP A 37 1.88 8.98 8.11
CA ASP A 37 2.51 10.06 8.85
C ASP A 37 3.73 10.60 8.08
N PHE A 38 4.54 9.72 7.48
CA PHE A 38 5.64 10.15 6.60
C PHE A 38 5.15 10.85 5.34
N GLU A 39 4.07 10.38 4.73
CA GLU A 39 3.48 11.03 3.56
C GLU A 39 3.12 12.49 3.87
N ILE A 40 2.47 12.74 5.01
CA ILE A 40 2.13 14.10 5.45
C ILE A 40 3.38 14.97 5.60
N LEU A 41 4.43 14.43 6.22
CA LEU A 41 5.69 15.14 6.44
C LEU A 41 6.49 15.38 5.15
N LEU A 42 6.33 14.50 4.15
CA LEU A 42 7.07 14.54 2.89
C LEU A 42 6.33 15.29 1.77
N LYS A 43 5.12 15.81 1.99
CA LYS A 43 4.41 16.59 0.97
C LYS A 43 5.15 17.88 0.61
N ASN A 44 5.37 18.09 -0.69
CA ASN A 44 5.96 19.32 -1.26
C ASN A 44 4.92 20.28 -1.88
N SER A 45 3.67 19.87 -2.09
CA SER A 45 2.62 20.68 -2.72
C SER A 45 1.21 20.15 -2.42
N GLU A 46 0.16 20.89 -2.84
CA GLU A 46 -1.28 20.61 -2.65
C GLU A 46 -1.80 19.29 -3.29
N GLN A 47 -0.95 18.51 -3.97
CA GLN A 47 -1.39 17.25 -4.56
C GLN A 47 -1.76 16.21 -3.48
N SER A 48 -2.98 15.70 -3.57
CA SER A 48 -3.57 14.81 -2.57
C SER A 48 -2.88 13.44 -2.50
N THR A 49 -2.12 13.25 -1.42
CA THR A 49 -2.26 12.23 -0.36
C THR A 49 -2.47 10.74 -0.66
N PHE A 50 -2.43 10.21 -1.89
CA PHE A 50 -2.23 8.76 -2.11
C PHE A 50 -1.90 8.52 -3.58
N ASN A 51 -0.67 8.84 -3.96
CA ASN A 51 -0.21 8.74 -5.34
C ASN A 51 0.40 7.35 -5.63
N GLN A 52 0.72 7.13 -6.89
CA GLN A 52 1.37 5.89 -7.35
C GLN A 52 2.66 5.59 -6.56
N TYR A 53 3.41 6.65 -6.23
CA TYR A 53 4.63 6.59 -5.43
C TYR A 53 4.41 5.97 -4.05
N PHE A 54 3.37 6.38 -3.33
CA PHE A 54 3.11 5.89 -1.98
C PHE A 54 2.62 4.43 -1.98
N GLN A 55 1.73 4.08 -2.91
CA GLN A 55 1.30 2.69 -3.12
C GLN A 55 2.48 1.78 -3.48
N LYS A 56 3.44 2.30 -4.26
CA LYS A 56 4.63 1.55 -4.64
C LYS A 56 5.51 1.29 -3.42
N ALA A 57 5.74 2.30 -2.57
CA ALA A 57 6.49 2.15 -1.33
C ALA A 57 5.86 1.09 -0.39
N LEU A 58 4.54 1.13 -0.19
CA LEU A 58 3.83 0.11 0.59
C LEU A 58 3.95 -1.28 -0.01
N SER A 59 3.85 -1.40 -1.34
CA SER A 59 4.02 -2.69 -2.03
C SER A 59 5.42 -3.26 -1.86
N ILE A 60 6.46 -2.42 -1.95
CA ILE A 60 7.86 -2.79 -1.66
C ILE A 60 7.98 -3.27 -0.20
N PHE A 61 7.41 -2.51 0.74
CA PHE A 61 7.45 -2.85 2.16
C PHE A 61 6.78 -4.20 2.45
N HIS A 62 5.59 -4.45 1.89
CA HIS A 62 4.90 -5.72 2.06
C HIS A 62 5.68 -6.89 1.44
N ARG A 63 6.28 -6.71 0.25
CA ARG A 63 7.13 -7.74 -0.38
C ARG A 63 8.33 -8.08 0.52
N PHE A 64 8.98 -7.06 1.08
CA PHE A 64 10.07 -7.25 2.03
C PHE A 64 9.61 -7.96 3.32
N ALA A 65 8.53 -7.48 3.94
CA ALA A 65 8.00 -8.03 5.19
C ALA A 65 7.41 -9.44 5.05
N HIS A 66 7.12 -9.87 3.82
CA HIS A 66 6.78 -11.26 3.54
C HIS A 66 8.00 -12.19 3.70
N GLN A 67 9.20 -11.71 3.31
CA GLN A 67 10.45 -12.45 3.38
C GLN A 67 11.17 -12.33 4.72
N VAL A 68 10.99 -11.19 5.42
CA VAL A 68 11.65 -10.89 6.70
C VAL A 68 10.61 -10.61 7.78
N SER A 69 10.73 -11.32 8.90
CA SER A 69 9.82 -11.19 10.04
C SER A 69 9.85 -9.78 10.66
N TYR A 70 8.69 -9.29 11.08
CA TYR A 70 8.54 -7.97 11.73
C TYR A 70 9.36 -7.80 13.02
N LYS A 71 9.86 -8.89 13.62
CA LYS A 71 10.77 -8.86 14.79
C LYS A 71 12.20 -8.45 14.45
N LYS A 72 12.60 -8.55 13.17
CA LYS A 72 14.01 -8.50 12.76
C LYS A 72 14.47 -7.15 12.23
N PHE A 73 13.57 -6.18 12.11
CA PHE A 73 13.89 -4.89 11.52
C PHE A 73 13.07 -3.75 12.12
N ASN A 74 13.63 -2.53 12.05
CA ASN A 74 12.95 -1.34 12.49
C ASN A 74 11.94 -0.86 11.44
N ARG A 75 10.65 -1.01 11.75
CA ARG A 75 9.55 -0.71 10.82
C ARG A 75 9.54 0.74 10.32
N HIS A 76 9.93 1.71 11.15
CA HIS A 76 9.98 3.12 10.77
C HIS A 76 11.11 3.40 9.77
N ILE A 77 12.31 2.89 10.03
CA ILE A 77 13.46 3.07 9.13
C ILE A 77 13.20 2.39 7.79
N TYR A 78 12.67 1.16 7.81
CA TYR A 78 12.40 0.42 6.58
C TYR A 78 11.25 1.04 5.78
N MET A 79 10.24 1.62 6.43
CA MET A 79 9.21 2.37 5.72
C MET A 79 9.78 3.64 5.08
N ALA A 80 10.63 4.38 5.79
CA ALA A 80 11.33 5.54 5.22
C ALA A 80 12.22 5.14 4.03
N ALA A 81 12.90 4.00 4.10
CA ALA A 81 13.69 3.44 3.00
C ALA A 81 12.84 3.02 1.79
N CYS A 82 11.67 2.41 2.00
CA CYS A 82 10.73 2.06 0.91
C CYS A 82 10.20 3.31 0.21
N LEU A 83 9.87 4.35 0.98
CA LEU A 83 9.48 5.66 0.46
C LEU A 83 10.63 6.28 -0.34
N PHE A 84 11.83 6.35 0.22
CA PHE A 84 13.01 6.83 -0.49
C PHE A 84 13.28 6.07 -1.81
N LEU A 85 13.19 4.73 -1.80
CA LEU A 85 13.34 3.89 -2.99
C LEU A 85 12.30 4.21 -4.07
N SER A 86 11.03 4.33 -3.66
CA SER A 86 9.95 4.67 -4.57
C SER A 86 10.14 6.06 -5.20
N ALA A 87 10.80 6.99 -4.51
CA ALA A 87 11.01 8.35 -4.98
C ALA A 87 12.12 8.39 -6.01
N LYS A 88 13.17 7.57 -5.85
CA LYS A 88 14.23 7.45 -6.84
C LYS A 88 13.75 6.87 -8.16
N ASP A 89 12.75 6.00 -8.11
CA ASP A 89 12.12 5.46 -9.31
C ASP A 89 11.20 6.48 -10.01
N ASN A 90 10.82 7.56 -9.32
CA ASN A 90 9.91 8.58 -9.82
C ASN A 90 10.55 9.97 -9.75
N ASP A 91 11.09 10.43 -10.88
CA ASP A 91 11.83 11.71 -11.03
C ASP A 91 11.05 12.97 -10.58
N MET A 92 9.75 12.86 -10.25
CA MET A 92 8.93 13.96 -9.75
C MET A 92 9.09 14.25 -8.25
N PHE A 93 9.80 13.42 -7.49
CA PHE A 93 10.01 13.60 -6.05
C PHE A 93 11.46 13.91 -5.71
N ASP A 94 11.66 14.84 -4.76
CA ASP A 94 12.96 15.05 -4.13
C ASP A 94 13.37 13.77 -3.38
N TRP A 95 14.36 13.07 -3.96
CA TRP A 95 14.92 11.84 -3.43
C TRP A 95 16.14 12.09 -2.53
N SER A 96 16.36 13.29 -2.01
CA SER A 96 17.41 13.52 -1.03
C SER A 96 17.20 12.67 0.23
N VAL A 97 18.14 11.77 0.56
CA VAL A 97 18.09 10.93 1.78
C VAL A 97 17.89 11.77 3.03
N LYS A 98 18.46 12.98 3.05
CA LYS A 98 18.28 13.94 4.16
C LYS A 98 16.81 14.26 4.39
N ARG A 99 16.02 14.41 3.34
CA ARG A 99 14.58 14.67 3.43
C ARG A 99 13.85 13.56 4.21
N TYR A 100 14.13 12.31 3.88
CA TYR A 100 13.55 11.13 4.55
C TYR A 100 14.06 10.98 5.97
N SER A 101 15.34 11.28 6.22
CA SER A 101 15.91 11.31 7.57
C SER A 101 15.26 12.39 8.46
N THR A 102 14.97 13.57 7.89
CA THR A 102 14.29 14.65 8.59
C THR A 102 12.83 14.28 8.86
N ALA A 103 12.13 13.69 7.89
CA ALA A 103 10.78 13.18 8.09
C ALA A 103 10.73 12.11 9.19
N PHE A 104 11.71 11.19 9.21
CA PHE A 104 11.92 10.23 10.29
C PHE A 104 12.03 10.93 11.65
N ILE A 105 13.01 11.82 11.80
CA ILE A 105 13.24 12.53 13.07
C ILE A 105 11.97 13.28 13.53
N SER A 106 11.33 14.04 12.64
CA SER A 106 10.10 14.78 12.94
C SER A 106 8.95 13.88 13.40
N HIS A 107 8.76 12.73 12.75
CA HIS A 107 7.76 11.74 13.15
C HIS A 107 8.01 11.26 14.59
N CYS A 108 9.26 10.93 14.90
CA CYS A 108 9.65 10.39 16.20
C CYS A 108 9.47 11.42 17.34
N LEU A 109 9.79 12.68 17.06
CA LEU A 109 9.58 13.79 18.00
C LEU A 109 8.09 14.05 18.24
N SER A 110 7.26 13.98 17.20
CA SER A 110 5.81 14.23 17.30
C SER A 110 5.10 13.21 18.21
N LYS A 111 5.56 11.95 18.22
CA LYS A 111 4.95 10.87 19.02
C LYS A 111 5.52 10.74 20.44
N LYS A 112 6.31 11.72 20.91
CA LYS A 112 6.93 11.74 22.26
C LYS A 112 7.62 10.41 22.60
N ALA A 113 8.46 9.94 21.69
CA ALA A 113 9.44 8.87 21.88
C ALA A 113 9.05 7.77 22.89
N LEU A 114 8.09 6.93 22.52
CA LEU A 114 8.10 5.53 22.94
C LEU A 114 8.55 4.68 21.75
N ASP A 115 9.77 4.17 21.92
CA ASP A 115 10.37 3.01 21.29
C ASP A 115 10.56 3.00 19.77
N ILE A 116 11.73 3.50 19.36
CA ILE A 116 12.44 3.09 18.16
C ILE A 116 13.66 2.35 18.67
N ASP A 117 13.53 1.11 19.13
CA ASP A 117 14.66 0.28 19.60
C ASP A 117 15.70 1.04 20.46
N GLY A 118 15.24 1.87 21.43
CA GLY A 118 16.14 2.65 22.29
C GLY A 118 16.97 3.77 21.63
N LEU A 119 16.68 4.20 20.40
CA LEU A 119 17.35 5.34 19.75
C LEU A 119 16.98 6.65 20.44
N LYS A 120 17.94 7.22 21.18
CA LYS A 120 17.86 8.60 21.66
C LYS A 120 18.02 9.53 20.46
N ILE A 121 16.92 10.12 20.02
CA ILE A 121 16.92 11.15 18.99
C ILE A 121 17.05 12.49 19.70
N GLU A 122 18.23 13.08 19.61
CA GLU A 122 18.46 14.46 20.05
C GLU A 122 18.03 15.42 18.94
N VAL A 123 17.33 16.49 19.31
CA VAL A 123 16.84 17.50 18.37
C VAL A 123 18.04 18.30 17.87
N ASP A 124 18.19 18.41 16.55
CA ASP A 124 19.12 19.33 15.87
C ASP A 124 20.62 18.92 15.84
N ASP A 125 20.92 17.64 16.03
CA ASP A 125 22.28 17.14 15.85
C ASP A 125 22.53 16.61 14.43
N SER A 126 23.46 17.27 13.72
CA SER A 126 23.94 16.85 12.40
C SER A 126 24.47 15.40 12.37
N SER A 127 24.99 14.91 13.50
CA SER A 127 25.49 13.55 13.62
C SER A 127 24.35 12.52 13.66
N THR A 128 23.27 12.84 14.37
CA THR A 128 22.02 12.06 14.40
C THR A 128 21.39 11.98 13.00
N GLN A 129 21.29 13.10 12.28
CA GLN A 129 20.74 13.10 10.92
C GLN A 129 21.57 12.22 9.97
N LYS A 130 22.91 12.29 10.06
CA LYS A 130 23.80 11.45 9.28
C LYS A 130 23.62 9.97 9.62
N MET A 131 23.60 9.61 10.90
CA MET A 131 23.37 8.24 11.35
C MET A 131 22.03 7.68 10.82
N ILE A 132 20.95 8.46 10.87
CA ILE A 132 19.65 8.01 10.33
C ILE A 132 19.70 7.86 8.81
N SER A 133 20.39 8.77 8.11
CA SER A 133 20.58 8.67 6.66
C SER A 133 21.32 7.38 6.28
N ASP A 134 22.40 7.06 7.00
CA ASP A 134 23.18 5.84 6.79
C ASP A 134 22.31 4.59 7.03
N LYS A 135 21.50 4.56 8.10
CA LYS A 135 20.55 3.47 8.36
C LYS A 135 19.48 3.31 7.28
N ILE A 136 19.00 4.40 6.69
CA ILE A 136 18.04 4.36 5.57
C ILE A 136 18.70 3.75 4.33
N ILE A 137 19.96 4.07 4.05
CA ILE A 137 20.73 3.53 2.92
C ILE A 137 21.05 2.04 3.12
N ASP A 138 21.40 1.64 4.34
CA ASP A 138 21.60 0.22 4.69
C ASP A 138 20.30 -0.58 4.54
N ALA A 139 19.19 -0.02 5.05
CA ALA A 139 17.88 -0.63 4.92
C ALA A 139 17.43 -0.74 3.45
N GLU A 140 17.67 0.29 2.63
CA GLU A 140 17.45 0.23 1.18
C GLU A 140 18.18 -0.97 0.58
N SER A 141 19.47 -1.11 0.86
CA SER A 141 20.31 -2.15 0.25
C SER A 141 19.79 -3.54 0.62
N HIS A 142 19.38 -3.71 1.88
CA HIS A 142 18.76 -4.95 2.35
C HIS A 142 17.39 -5.20 1.69
N ILE A 143 16.54 -4.19 1.55
CA ILE A 143 15.24 -4.31 0.87
C ILE A 143 15.43 -4.79 -0.56
N LEU A 144 16.33 -4.14 -1.32
CA LEU A 144 16.60 -4.49 -2.72
C LEU A 144 17.07 -5.94 -2.88
N GLN A 145 17.98 -6.39 -2.01
CA GLN A 145 18.45 -7.79 -2.01
C GLN A 145 17.30 -8.77 -1.75
N MET A 146 16.44 -8.48 -0.78
CA MET A 146 15.36 -9.39 -0.39
C MET A 146 14.21 -9.45 -1.40
N ILE A 147 13.93 -8.37 -2.12
CA ILE A 147 12.92 -8.37 -3.20
C ILE A 147 13.50 -8.77 -4.56
N GLY A 148 14.79 -9.14 -4.62
CA GLY A 148 15.45 -9.54 -5.86
C GLY A 148 15.62 -8.41 -6.88
N TYR A 149 15.71 -7.16 -6.42
CA TYR A 149 15.80 -5.96 -7.26
C TYR A 149 14.58 -5.74 -8.20
N ASP A 150 13.46 -6.43 -7.98
CA ASP A 150 12.22 -6.21 -8.73
C ASP A 150 11.47 -4.98 -8.21
N LEU A 151 11.80 -3.83 -8.82
CA LEU A 151 11.10 -2.56 -8.60
C LEU A 151 10.00 -2.32 -9.65
N HIS A 152 9.77 -3.21 -10.61
CA HIS A 152 8.74 -3.02 -11.63
C HIS A 152 7.35 -3.37 -11.07
N ILE A 153 6.86 -2.49 -10.20
CA ILE A 153 5.59 -2.66 -9.48
C ILE A 153 4.56 -1.71 -10.08
N ILE A 154 3.60 -2.29 -10.79
CA ILE A 154 2.39 -1.57 -11.21
C ILE A 154 1.43 -1.56 -10.03
N VAL A 155 0.96 -0.37 -9.66
CA VAL A 155 0.09 -0.17 -8.49
C VAL A 155 -1.37 0.05 -8.89
N PRO A 156 -2.34 -0.27 -8.02
CA PRO A 156 -3.76 -0.12 -8.31
C PRO A 156 -4.17 1.27 -8.81
N GLN A 157 -3.50 2.35 -8.36
CA GLN A 157 -3.80 3.72 -8.80
C GLN A 157 -3.77 3.89 -10.32
N VAL A 158 -2.90 3.17 -11.04
CA VAL A 158 -2.80 3.23 -12.50
C VAL A 158 -4.13 2.77 -13.12
N TYR A 159 -4.59 1.59 -12.72
CA TYR A 159 -5.85 1.01 -13.17
C TYR A 159 -7.07 1.78 -12.66
N PHE A 160 -6.99 2.40 -11.50
CA PHE A 160 -8.08 3.22 -10.97
C PHE A 160 -8.34 4.45 -11.83
N GLN A 161 -7.28 5.12 -12.33
CA GLN A 161 -7.44 6.24 -13.26
C GLN A 161 -8.04 5.77 -14.60
N GLU A 162 -7.57 4.65 -15.14
CA GLU A 162 -8.12 4.07 -16.37
C GLU A 162 -9.61 3.71 -16.21
N ALA A 163 -9.97 3.04 -15.11
CA ALA A 163 -11.35 2.69 -14.80
C ALA A 163 -12.23 3.93 -14.66
N LYS A 164 -11.75 4.96 -13.96
CA LYS A 164 -12.45 6.24 -13.82
C LYS A 164 -12.77 6.84 -15.20
N THR A 165 -11.78 6.94 -16.09
CA THR A 165 -11.98 7.50 -17.44
C THR A 165 -13.03 6.72 -18.23
N LYS A 166 -12.94 5.38 -18.26
CA LYS A 166 -13.88 4.53 -19.01
C LYS A 166 -15.30 4.59 -18.44
N LEU A 167 -15.46 4.60 -17.12
CA LEU A 167 -16.76 4.65 -16.47
C LEU A 167 -17.43 6.03 -16.62
N VAL A 168 -16.66 7.11 -16.56
CA VAL A 168 -17.19 8.47 -16.83
C VAL A 168 -17.69 8.56 -18.28
N ALA A 169 -16.99 7.95 -19.23
CA ALA A 169 -17.43 7.91 -20.62
C ALA A 169 -18.72 7.09 -20.83
N ALA A 170 -18.97 6.07 -20.00
CA ALA A 170 -20.13 5.18 -20.13
C ALA A 170 -21.43 5.79 -19.59
N GLN A 171 -21.37 6.49 -18.44
CA GLN A 171 -22.59 6.91 -17.71
C GLN A 171 -22.51 8.32 -17.11
N GLY A 172 -21.49 9.11 -17.47
CA GLY A 172 -21.25 10.43 -16.91
C GLY A 172 -20.47 10.39 -15.60
N ASP A 173 -20.18 11.57 -15.04
CA ASP A 173 -19.36 11.68 -13.83
C ASP A 173 -20.13 11.28 -12.57
N ILE A 174 -19.61 10.26 -11.88
CA ILE A 174 -20.12 9.78 -10.59
C ILE A 174 -19.05 10.10 -9.53
N GLN A 175 -18.81 11.39 -9.34
CA GLN A 175 -17.72 11.89 -8.50
C GLN A 175 -17.71 11.27 -7.10
N GLN A 176 -18.88 11.19 -6.44
CA GLN A 176 -19.00 10.59 -5.10
C GLN A 176 -18.55 9.13 -5.06
N LEU A 177 -18.87 8.34 -6.09
CA LEU A 177 -18.42 6.94 -6.20
C LEU A 177 -16.89 6.88 -6.24
N PHE A 178 -16.26 7.70 -7.08
CA PHE A 178 -14.80 7.70 -7.20
C PHE A 178 -14.09 8.21 -5.94
N GLU A 179 -14.67 9.19 -5.24
CA GLU A 179 -14.11 9.66 -3.97
C GLU A 179 -14.14 8.57 -2.89
N PHE A 180 -15.24 7.82 -2.77
CA PHE A 180 -15.32 6.69 -1.85
C PHE A 180 -14.46 5.51 -2.30
N ALA A 181 -14.41 5.22 -3.60
CA ALA A 181 -13.56 4.16 -4.13
C ALA A 181 -12.08 4.47 -3.89
N GLN A 182 -11.65 5.73 -4.01
CA GLN A 182 -10.28 6.14 -3.69
C GLN A 182 -9.95 5.94 -2.21
N LYS A 183 -10.91 6.18 -1.29
CA LYS A 183 -10.75 5.89 0.15
C LYS A 183 -10.59 4.40 0.40
N PHE A 184 -11.48 3.58 -0.16
CA PHE A 184 -11.38 2.13 -0.06
C PHE A 184 -10.06 1.62 -0.65
N LEU A 185 -9.60 2.18 -1.77
CA LEU A 185 -8.33 1.81 -2.38
C LEU A 185 -7.16 2.02 -1.41
N SER A 186 -7.16 3.12 -0.67
CA SER A 186 -6.17 3.39 0.37
C SER A 186 -6.30 2.42 1.56
N ASP A 187 -7.53 2.16 2.01
CA ASP A 187 -7.79 1.24 3.12
C ASP A 187 -7.36 -0.20 2.81
N LEU A 188 -7.44 -0.62 1.54
CA LEU A 188 -7.00 -1.94 1.11
C LEU A 188 -5.48 -2.17 1.30
N PHE A 189 -4.69 -1.10 1.46
CA PHE A 189 -3.28 -1.17 1.84
C PHE A 189 -3.03 -1.19 3.36
N LEU A 190 -4.07 -1.19 4.20
CA LEU A 190 -3.94 -1.50 5.64
C LEU A 190 -3.44 -2.93 5.86
N ASN A 191 -3.58 -3.79 4.86
CA ASN A 191 -3.15 -5.17 4.86
C ASN A 191 -2.28 -5.46 3.62
N ASN A 192 -1.73 -6.67 3.57
CA ASN A 192 -0.85 -7.12 2.49
C ASN A 192 -1.56 -7.67 1.25
N ALA A 193 -2.83 -7.35 0.99
CA ALA A 193 -3.59 -7.84 -0.17
C ALA A 193 -2.91 -7.55 -1.52
N CYS A 194 -2.10 -6.49 -1.60
CA CYS A 194 -1.32 -6.13 -2.78
C CYS A 194 -0.28 -7.18 -3.21
N LEU A 195 0.03 -8.16 -2.35
CA LEU A 195 0.90 -9.29 -2.68
C LEU A 195 0.16 -10.45 -3.34
N TYR A 196 -1.16 -10.53 -3.16
CA TYR A 196 -1.95 -11.71 -3.52
C TYR A 196 -2.87 -11.46 -4.70
N TYR A 197 -3.41 -10.25 -4.80
CA TYR A 197 -4.34 -9.88 -5.85
C TYR A 197 -3.68 -8.94 -6.84
N GLU A 198 -3.95 -9.16 -8.12
CA GLU A 198 -3.53 -8.23 -9.16
C GLU A 198 -4.08 -6.82 -8.90
N PRO A 199 -3.32 -5.77 -9.23
CA PRO A 199 -3.75 -4.39 -9.02
C PRO A 199 -5.10 -4.06 -9.67
N LYS A 200 -5.43 -4.68 -10.81
CA LYS A 200 -6.74 -4.59 -11.48
C LYS A 200 -7.87 -5.05 -10.55
N ILE A 201 -7.71 -6.19 -9.89
CA ILE A 201 -8.70 -6.77 -8.98
C ILE A 201 -8.89 -5.88 -7.75
N ILE A 202 -7.80 -5.34 -7.21
CA ILE A 202 -7.85 -4.41 -6.07
C ILE A 202 -8.65 -3.15 -6.43
N THR A 203 -8.42 -2.60 -7.62
CA THR A 203 -9.19 -1.48 -8.16
C THR A 203 -10.68 -1.80 -8.33
N LEU A 204 -11.00 -2.93 -8.96
CA LEU A 204 -12.40 -3.37 -9.13
C LEU A 204 -13.09 -3.61 -7.78
N CYS A 205 -12.35 -4.15 -6.80
CA CYS A 205 -12.85 -4.34 -5.44
C CYS A 205 -13.19 -3.01 -4.77
N ALA A 206 -12.30 -2.03 -4.82
CA ALA A 206 -12.53 -0.70 -4.25
C ALA A 206 -13.77 -0.01 -4.86
N ILE A 207 -13.94 -0.10 -6.19
CA ILE A 207 -15.12 0.44 -6.89
C ILE A 207 -16.39 -0.32 -6.50
N THR A 208 -16.33 -1.65 -6.42
CA THR A 208 -17.46 -2.50 -5.99
C THR A 208 -17.91 -2.15 -4.58
N MET A 209 -16.97 -1.96 -3.65
CA MET A 209 -17.26 -1.59 -2.27
C MET A 209 -17.91 -0.20 -2.18
N ALA A 210 -17.40 0.78 -2.94
CA ALA A 210 -18.00 2.11 -3.00
C ALA A 210 -19.43 2.07 -3.59
N SER A 211 -19.64 1.30 -4.65
CA SER A 211 -20.97 1.12 -5.28
C SER A 211 -21.96 0.50 -4.30
N LYS A 212 -21.56 -0.56 -3.57
CA LYS A 212 -22.38 -1.19 -2.54
C LYS A 212 -22.72 -0.24 -1.40
N LEU A 213 -21.74 0.52 -0.91
CA LEU A 213 -21.92 1.47 0.20
C LEU A 213 -22.91 2.59 -0.19
N LEU A 214 -22.75 3.16 -1.39
CA LEU A 214 -23.56 4.28 -1.87
C LEU A 214 -24.86 3.84 -2.54
N LYS A 215 -25.08 2.53 -2.72
CA LYS A 215 -26.19 1.95 -3.47
C LYS A 215 -26.30 2.51 -4.90
N ILE A 216 -25.15 2.75 -5.53
CA ILE A 216 -25.06 3.24 -6.91
C ILE A 216 -24.86 2.05 -7.84
N THR A 217 -25.76 1.88 -8.80
CA THR A 217 -25.58 0.91 -9.89
C THR A 217 -24.59 1.47 -10.90
N ILE A 218 -23.56 0.69 -11.22
CA ILE A 218 -22.59 1.05 -12.26
C ILE A 218 -23.10 0.48 -13.59
N ALA A 219 -23.31 1.35 -14.57
CA ALA A 219 -23.71 0.96 -15.92
C ALA A 219 -22.63 0.14 -16.62
N ASP A 220 -23.09 -0.69 -17.54
CA ASP A 220 -22.23 -1.46 -18.43
C ASP A 220 -21.39 -0.54 -19.34
N LEU A 221 -20.33 -1.11 -19.88
CA LEU A 221 -19.41 -0.40 -20.76
C LEU A 221 -20.11 -0.02 -22.08
N PRO A 222 -19.60 0.96 -22.85
CA PRO A 222 -20.23 1.39 -24.10
C PRO A 222 -20.40 0.29 -25.16
N ASN A 223 -19.63 -0.79 -25.06
CA ASN A 223 -19.72 -1.97 -25.93
C ASN A 223 -20.77 -3.00 -25.45
N GLY A 224 -21.51 -2.72 -24.38
CA GLY A 224 -22.51 -3.61 -23.79
C GLY A 224 -21.95 -4.68 -22.85
N GLU A 225 -20.64 -4.69 -22.59
CA GLU A 225 -20.04 -5.62 -21.64
C GLU A 225 -20.20 -5.14 -20.20
N PRO A 226 -20.30 -6.06 -19.21
CA PRO A 226 -20.40 -5.69 -17.81
C PRO A 226 -19.23 -4.83 -17.34
N TRP A 227 -19.48 -3.80 -16.53
CA TRP A 227 -18.43 -2.86 -16.11
C TRP A 227 -17.21 -3.50 -15.42
N HIS A 228 -17.38 -4.66 -14.77
CA HIS A 228 -16.31 -5.37 -14.09
C HIS A 228 -15.39 -6.16 -15.04
N SER A 229 -15.73 -6.28 -16.33
CA SER A 229 -14.86 -6.83 -17.38
C SER A 229 -13.94 -5.78 -18.02
N LEU A 230 -13.84 -4.59 -17.42
CA LEU A 230 -13.12 -3.43 -17.96
C LEU A 230 -11.66 -3.70 -18.33
N PHE A 231 -11.04 -4.68 -17.68
CA PHE A 231 -9.65 -5.05 -17.89
C PHE A 231 -9.42 -6.39 -18.61
N ASP A 232 -10.45 -7.24 -18.73
CA ASP A 232 -10.35 -8.58 -19.32
C ASP A 232 -11.66 -8.94 -20.05
N GLN A 233 -11.56 -9.22 -21.35
CA GLN A 233 -12.73 -9.50 -22.22
C GLN A 233 -13.11 -10.99 -22.29
N ASN A 234 -12.34 -11.87 -21.65
CA ASN A 234 -12.60 -13.31 -21.65
C ASN A 234 -13.65 -13.66 -20.58
N LEU A 235 -14.72 -14.35 -20.98
CA LEU A 235 -15.83 -14.75 -20.09
C LEU A 235 -15.40 -15.65 -18.92
N GLU A 236 -14.47 -16.58 -19.13
CA GLU A 236 -13.96 -17.44 -18.06
C GLU A 236 -13.15 -16.62 -17.04
N VAL A 237 -12.38 -15.66 -17.54
CA VAL A 237 -11.63 -14.71 -16.72
C VAL A 237 -12.58 -13.81 -15.93
N ASN A 238 -13.71 -13.41 -16.51
CA ASN A 238 -14.71 -12.59 -15.81
C ASN A 238 -15.37 -13.30 -14.63
N ALA A 239 -15.73 -14.59 -14.79
CA ALA A 239 -16.25 -15.38 -13.68
C ALA A 239 -15.23 -15.51 -12.53
N GLN A 240 -13.95 -15.73 -12.89
CA GLN A 240 -12.86 -15.77 -11.92
C GLN A 240 -12.62 -14.41 -11.25
N THR A 241 -12.67 -13.31 -12.00
CA THR A 241 -12.55 -11.93 -11.50
C THR A 241 -13.62 -11.62 -10.46
N GLN A 242 -14.88 -12.00 -10.71
CA GLN A 242 -15.96 -11.81 -9.73
C GLN A 242 -15.71 -12.59 -8.43
N LYS A 243 -15.23 -13.83 -8.55
CA LYS A 243 -14.86 -14.66 -7.39
C LYS A 243 -13.72 -14.03 -6.60
N GLU A 244 -12.68 -13.54 -7.27
CA GLU A 244 -11.54 -12.87 -6.63
C GLU A 244 -11.94 -11.56 -5.95
N ILE A 245 -12.82 -10.76 -6.55
CA ILE A 245 -13.38 -9.55 -5.91
C ILE A 245 -14.12 -9.93 -4.62
N LEU A 246 -14.94 -10.98 -4.65
CA LEU A 246 -15.68 -11.43 -3.47
C LEU A 246 -14.74 -11.96 -2.37
N GLU A 247 -13.76 -12.79 -2.73
CA GLU A 247 -12.75 -13.31 -1.79
C GLU A 247 -11.96 -12.17 -1.14
N MET A 248 -11.54 -11.18 -1.92
CA MET A 248 -10.79 -10.04 -1.43
C MET A 248 -11.65 -9.14 -0.53
N THR A 249 -12.90 -8.87 -0.92
CA THR A 249 -13.84 -8.10 -0.08
C THR A 249 -14.03 -8.78 1.28
N ASN A 250 -14.24 -10.10 1.29
CA ASN A 250 -14.39 -10.86 2.54
C ASN A 250 -13.12 -10.83 3.39
N TYR A 251 -11.95 -10.92 2.78
CA TYR A 251 -10.67 -10.80 3.48
C TYR A 251 -10.51 -9.42 4.11
N PHE A 252 -10.81 -8.36 3.36
CA PHE A 252 -10.76 -7.00 3.88
C PHE A 252 -11.72 -6.81 5.07
N ASP A 253 -12.96 -7.30 4.97
CA ASP A 253 -13.93 -7.22 6.06
C ASP A 253 -13.42 -7.94 7.32
N GLN A 254 -12.78 -9.11 7.18
CA GLN A 254 -12.14 -9.81 8.30
C GLN A 254 -11.01 -8.99 8.94
N CYS A 255 -10.14 -8.38 8.13
CA CYS A 255 -9.09 -7.50 8.63
C CYS A 255 -9.67 -6.29 9.39
N ILE A 256 -10.71 -5.65 8.85
CA ILE A 256 -11.36 -4.50 9.50
C ILE A 256 -12.04 -4.90 10.80
N GLN A 257 -12.65 -6.07 10.89
CA GLN A 257 -13.20 -6.59 12.14
C GLN A 257 -12.12 -6.77 13.21
N ILE A 258 -10.95 -7.30 12.83
CA ILE A 258 -9.79 -7.45 13.71
C ILE A 258 -9.26 -6.09 14.20
N LEU A 259 -9.24 -5.07 13.33
CA LEU A 259 -8.77 -3.74 13.71
C LEU A 259 -9.74 -2.99 14.62
N LYS A 260 -11.02 -3.37 14.61
CA LYS A 260 -12.06 -2.84 15.52
C LYS A 260 -12.10 -3.55 16.88
N SER A 261 -11.43 -4.70 17.02
CA SER A 261 -11.38 -5.52 18.25
C SER A 261 -10.13 -5.26 19.10
#